data_AF-A0A356EPB7-F1
#
_entry.id   AF-A0A356EPB7-F1
#
_cell.length_a   1.000
_cell.length_b   1.000
_cell.length_c   1.000
_cell.angle_alpha   90.00
_cell.angle_beta   90.00
_cell.angle_gamma   90.00
#
_symmetry.space_group_name_H-M   'P 1'
#
loop_
_entity.id
_entity.type
_entity.pdbx_description
1 polymer ?
#
loop_
_entity_poly.entity_id
_entity_poly.type
_entity_poly.pdbx_seq_one_letter_code
_entity_poly.pdbx_strand_id
1 'polypeptide(L)'
;MPGYDLAQRNKQLVALNFRWAATVGSKLGSVKGSIEKEEPVTVTYNKELFNPDGTIEPHIVREPRNEACLGCHAQPSWKKRGANFSPRTDVHLRAGMRCVDCHPAGSSATDPRIAGKEEHQFGKGDDPGGLVRNDLDDTLVSCTDCHDTGRSGAPVAKHSWLPPLHLETIACQTCHIPERLVMPAEVQASDVFNTAPKIPSPGKRLWTFYGPNWEFRNHYGYLNMMGYDDKPTQRFRPKLVRYKGKIYPVNQIHSAWPGIEVEGETALMQPKMSDVVQMWTTHRSDPENNYPELAKIVDDMGDGVPEVNRPEEIDALIASVAQMLADVKYPMEGKRVVWVMDDRVYRSGTEYRVVEKRDWETSPFANVHKYSHDVYPARAAIGANGCADCHSPGSEFFHSPTLVYLFDEGGKPVVEPQYRRLGLNSNIVTLTACCQVYVKPFLYALMLLIPCAVIALAGGFVVQWVFGKRRIPLVVHLIPPVIAVGAAVGVVFLIRQPALLEYMFPTRVWLDANHFAVIIVVMLVGLVALLWELRQWLADHGEGRSLLGMAMLVVLLASLAAGALAGVLVLLKIPFLDTLTRASYSVLDVALVVVLGAVIVSILHNVARQFGNQAGTSPAPPEPKEDTC
;
A
#
# COMPACT_ATOMS: atom_id res chain seq x y z
N MET A 1 -38.28 22.13 15.20
CA MET A 1 -38.90 20.97 14.52
C MET A 1 -38.12 19.68 14.77
N PRO A 2 -38.77 18.51 14.79
CA PRO A 2 -38.08 17.22 14.89
C PRO A 2 -37.25 16.91 13.63
N GLY A 3 -36.20 16.11 13.77
CA GLY A 3 -35.37 15.67 12.63
C GLY A 3 -36.10 14.73 11.66
N TYR A 4 -35.53 14.60 10.46
CA TYR A 4 -36.07 13.77 9.37
C TYR A 4 -36.11 12.27 9.74
N ASP A 5 -37.23 11.61 9.45
CA ASP A 5 -37.50 10.21 9.72
C ASP A 5 -37.45 9.36 8.44
N LEU A 6 -36.26 8.82 8.16
CA LEU A 6 -36.03 7.95 7.02
C LEU A 6 -36.86 6.66 7.10
N ALA A 7 -37.09 6.12 8.30
CA ALA A 7 -37.83 4.87 8.45
C ALA A 7 -39.29 5.04 8.05
N GLN A 8 -39.94 6.12 8.48
CA GLN A 8 -41.31 6.43 8.09
C GLN A 8 -41.42 6.78 6.61
N ARG A 9 -40.47 7.55 6.05
CA ARG A 9 -40.37 7.76 4.60
C ARG A 9 -40.31 6.42 3.85
N ASN A 10 -39.43 5.52 4.26
CA ASN A 10 -39.23 4.24 3.58
C ASN A 10 -40.49 3.36 3.65
N LYS A 11 -41.25 3.38 4.75
CA LYS A 11 -42.57 2.72 4.82
C LYS A 11 -43.54 3.26 3.76
N GLN A 12 -43.55 4.57 3.52
CA GLN A 12 -44.37 5.16 2.45
C GLN A 12 -43.89 4.73 1.05
N LEU A 13 -42.59 4.60 0.83
CA LEU A 13 -42.06 4.10 -0.44
C LEU A 13 -42.46 2.65 -0.71
N VAL A 14 -42.45 1.79 0.31
CA VAL A 14 -42.94 0.40 0.20
C VAL A 14 -44.42 0.39 -0.21
N ALA A 15 -45.23 1.25 0.39
CA ALA A 15 -46.65 1.41 0.03
C ALA A 15 -46.89 2.11 -1.32
N LEU A 16 -45.83 2.39 -2.10
CA LEU A 16 -45.83 3.16 -3.35
C LEU A 16 -46.39 4.60 -3.22
N ASN A 17 -46.44 5.14 -2.01
CA ASN A 17 -46.88 6.50 -1.69
C ASN A 17 -45.78 7.55 -2.00
N PHE A 18 -45.15 7.44 -3.17
CA PHE A 18 -43.96 8.22 -3.56
C PHE A 18 -44.14 9.72 -3.40
N ARG A 19 -45.32 10.23 -3.76
CA ARG A 19 -45.67 11.66 -3.70
C ARG A 19 -45.59 12.25 -2.30
N TRP A 20 -45.90 11.46 -1.27
CA TRP A 20 -46.07 11.96 0.11
C TRP A 20 -45.03 11.42 1.09
N ALA A 21 -44.14 10.54 0.62
CA ALA A 21 -43.08 9.96 1.44
C ALA A 21 -42.20 11.04 2.09
N ALA A 22 -41.89 12.13 1.36
CA ALA A 22 -41.12 13.24 1.88
C ALA A 22 -41.86 14.02 2.99
N THR A 23 -43.17 14.20 2.88
CA THR A 23 -44.02 14.88 3.88
C THR A 23 -44.04 14.11 5.21
N VAL A 24 -44.12 12.77 5.13
CA VAL A 24 -44.06 11.92 6.32
C VAL A 24 -42.64 11.91 6.89
N GLY A 25 -41.62 11.79 6.03
CA GLY A 25 -40.22 11.82 6.44
C GLY A 25 -39.84 13.13 7.14
N SER A 26 -40.31 14.28 6.66
CA SER A 26 -40.09 15.57 7.31
C SER A 26 -40.98 15.80 8.54
N LYS A 27 -41.89 14.87 8.84
CA LYS A 27 -42.90 14.96 9.90
C LYS A 27 -43.86 16.15 9.76
N LEU A 28 -43.94 16.73 8.55
CA LEU A 28 -44.89 17.80 8.23
C LEU A 28 -46.34 17.28 8.16
N GLY A 29 -46.53 15.98 8.02
CA GLY A 29 -47.84 15.36 8.05
C GLY A 29 -47.78 13.85 8.18
N SER A 30 -48.96 13.25 8.34
CA SER A 30 -49.16 11.80 8.28
C SER A 30 -49.93 11.42 7.01
N VAL A 31 -49.69 10.20 6.53
CA VAL A 31 -50.33 9.64 5.35
C VAL A 31 -51.05 8.35 5.75
N LYS A 32 -52.32 8.23 5.35
CA LYS A 32 -53.13 7.01 5.48
C LYS A 32 -53.45 6.48 4.09
N GLY A 33 -53.59 5.16 3.95
CA GLY A 33 -53.80 4.47 2.68
C GLY A 33 -52.50 4.04 2.00
N SER A 34 -52.64 3.36 0.87
CA SER A 34 -51.54 2.73 0.14
C SER A 34 -51.89 2.59 -1.33
N ILE A 35 -51.03 3.15 -2.20
CA ILE A 35 -51.15 2.95 -3.65
C ILE A 35 -50.95 1.48 -4.01
N GLU A 36 -49.99 0.80 -3.36
CA GLU A 36 -49.74 -0.64 -3.56
C GLU A 36 -50.99 -1.50 -3.34
N LYS A 37 -51.83 -1.14 -2.36
CA LYS A 37 -53.05 -1.89 -2.00
C LYS A 37 -54.33 -1.32 -2.63
N GLU A 38 -54.21 -0.35 -3.54
CA GLU A 38 -55.35 0.36 -4.14
C GLU A 38 -56.25 1.07 -3.10
N GLU A 39 -55.70 1.43 -1.95
CA GLU A 39 -56.41 2.17 -0.90
C GLU A 39 -56.30 3.69 -1.14
N PRO A 40 -57.41 4.45 -1.04
CA PRO A 40 -57.37 5.90 -1.19
C PRO A 40 -56.38 6.56 -0.21
N VAL A 41 -55.45 7.36 -0.76
CA VAL A 41 -54.41 7.99 0.05
C VAL A 41 -54.86 9.37 0.54
N THR A 42 -54.85 9.56 1.86
CA THR A 42 -55.21 10.83 2.51
C THR A 42 -54.02 11.38 3.31
N VAL A 43 -53.76 12.68 3.15
CA VAL A 43 -52.68 13.39 3.86
C VAL A 43 -53.28 14.28 4.94
N THR A 44 -52.74 14.23 6.15
CA THR A 44 -53.08 15.15 7.24
C THR A 44 -51.83 15.89 7.68
N TYR A 45 -51.77 17.19 7.40
CA TYR A 45 -50.66 18.05 7.82
C TYR A 45 -50.71 18.36 9.31
N ASN A 46 -49.54 18.38 9.96
CA ASN A 46 -49.41 18.84 11.33
C ASN A 46 -49.35 20.38 11.35
N LYS A 47 -50.51 21.01 11.51
CA LYS A 47 -50.66 22.47 11.49
C LYS A 47 -49.84 23.19 12.56
N GLU A 48 -49.46 22.53 13.64
CA GLU A 48 -48.63 23.11 14.72
C GLU A 48 -47.21 23.44 14.25
N LEU A 49 -46.76 22.87 13.13
CA LEU A 49 -45.44 23.14 12.55
C LEU A 49 -45.43 24.33 11.58
N PHE A 50 -46.60 24.91 11.28
CA PHE A 50 -46.77 25.99 10.32
C PHE A 50 -47.12 27.29 11.05
N ASN A 51 -46.49 28.37 10.64
CA ASN A 51 -46.84 29.71 11.05
C ASN A 51 -48.20 30.13 10.48
N PRO A 52 -48.86 31.17 11.03
CA PRO A 52 -50.15 31.66 10.52
C PRO A 52 -50.15 32.04 9.03
N ASP A 53 -49.00 32.41 8.48
CA ASP A 53 -48.81 32.74 7.07
C ASP A 53 -48.49 31.51 6.18
N GLY A 54 -48.47 30.31 6.75
CA GLY A 54 -48.16 29.06 6.07
C GLY A 54 -46.67 28.76 5.91
N THR A 55 -45.79 29.61 6.44
CA THR A 55 -44.34 29.34 6.48
C THR A 55 -43.98 28.34 7.58
N ILE A 56 -42.74 27.87 7.56
CA ILE A 56 -42.21 26.93 8.54
C ILE A 56 -40.87 27.44 9.07
N GLU A 57 -40.55 27.18 10.35
CA GLU A 57 -39.25 27.49 10.98
C GLU A 57 -38.41 26.23 11.25
N PRO A 58 -37.79 25.65 10.21
CA PRO A 58 -37.00 24.44 10.37
C PRO A 58 -35.74 24.71 11.19
N HIS A 59 -35.27 23.67 11.89
CA HIS A 59 -33.95 23.71 12.51
C HIS A 59 -32.89 23.60 11.41
N ILE A 60 -32.45 24.74 10.89
CA ILE A 60 -31.40 24.83 9.87
C ILE A 60 -30.06 24.99 10.58
N VAL A 61 -29.15 24.04 10.34
CA VAL A 61 -27.76 24.11 10.77
C VAL A 61 -26.88 24.38 9.56
N ARG A 62 -25.82 25.18 9.75
CA ARG A 62 -24.85 25.46 8.68
C ARG A 62 -24.11 24.19 8.24
N GLU A 63 -23.82 23.32 9.20
CA GLU A 63 -23.05 22.10 8.98
C GLU A 63 -23.89 20.89 9.38
N PRO A 64 -24.27 20.02 8.43
CA PRO A 64 -24.98 18.80 8.77
C PRO A 64 -24.09 17.87 9.60
N ARG A 65 -24.74 17.15 10.53
CA ARG A 65 -24.12 16.07 11.30
C ARG A 65 -23.79 14.87 10.41
N ASN A 66 -22.78 14.08 10.78
CA ASN A 66 -22.33 12.92 10.00
C ASN A 66 -23.43 11.87 9.79
N GLU A 67 -24.36 11.72 10.74
CA GLU A 67 -25.47 10.77 10.67
C GLU A 67 -26.40 11.05 9.48
N ALA A 68 -26.47 12.30 9.02
CA ALA A 68 -27.23 12.66 7.81
C ALA A 68 -26.62 12.02 6.55
N CYS A 69 -25.30 11.95 6.46
CA CYS A 69 -24.57 11.29 5.37
C CYS A 69 -24.59 9.78 5.55
N LEU A 70 -24.31 9.30 6.77
CA LEU A 70 -24.17 7.89 7.09
C LEU A 70 -25.48 7.10 6.95
N GLY A 71 -26.64 7.75 7.04
CA GLY A 71 -27.94 7.10 6.77
C GLY A 71 -28.01 6.41 5.39
N CYS A 72 -27.26 6.91 4.40
CA CYS A 72 -27.15 6.30 3.07
C CYS A 72 -25.74 5.78 2.78
N HIS A 73 -24.69 6.42 3.30
CA HIS A 73 -23.30 6.06 2.98
C HIS A 73 -22.72 4.95 3.85
N ALA A 74 -23.25 4.72 5.05
CA ALA A 74 -22.73 3.70 5.95
C ALA A 74 -22.78 2.31 5.30
N GLN A 75 -23.99 1.81 5.00
CA GLN A 75 -24.21 0.44 4.54
C GLN A 75 -23.52 0.12 3.20
N PRO A 76 -23.59 0.96 2.15
CA PRO A 76 -22.90 0.66 0.89
C PRO A 76 -21.38 0.73 1.01
N SER A 77 -20.84 1.59 1.88
CA SER A 77 -19.39 1.79 1.97
C SER A 77 -18.69 0.71 2.78
N TRP A 78 -19.26 0.20 3.87
CA TRP A 78 -18.67 -0.99 4.53
C TRP A 78 -18.80 -2.24 3.64
N LYS A 79 -19.91 -2.35 2.92
CA LYS A 79 -20.20 -3.41 1.94
C LYS A 79 -19.14 -3.49 0.82
N LYS A 80 -19.00 -2.39 0.06
CA LYS A 80 -18.24 -2.37 -1.20
C LYS A 80 -16.82 -1.81 -1.06
N ARG A 81 -16.63 -0.88 -0.13
CA ARG A 81 -15.41 -0.06 -0.01
C ARG A 81 -14.63 -0.34 1.27
N GLY A 82 -15.16 -1.14 2.21
CA GLY A 82 -14.52 -1.42 3.50
C GLY A 82 -14.43 -0.22 4.44
N ALA A 83 -15.29 0.80 4.26
CA ALA A 83 -15.26 2.01 5.09
C ALA A 83 -15.96 1.83 6.44
N ASN A 84 -15.22 2.11 7.51
CA ASN A 84 -15.74 2.01 8.86
C ASN A 84 -16.39 3.32 9.32
N PHE A 85 -15.88 4.49 8.92
CA PHE A 85 -16.29 5.83 9.41
C PHE A 85 -16.38 5.92 10.94
N SER A 86 -15.38 5.36 11.62
CA SER A 86 -15.33 5.35 13.09
C SER A 86 -14.19 6.21 13.61
N PRO A 87 -14.39 6.98 14.69
CA PRO A 87 -13.29 7.62 15.44
C PRO A 87 -12.20 6.63 15.89
N ARG A 88 -12.51 5.33 15.98
CA ARG A 88 -11.53 4.29 16.30
C ARG A 88 -10.52 4.08 15.17
N THR A 89 -10.93 4.19 13.91
CA THR A 89 -10.10 3.88 12.73
C THR A 89 -9.75 5.09 11.88
N ASP A 90 -10.29 6.27 12.19
CA ASP A 90 -10.04 7.49 11.44
C ASP A 90 -9.64 8.62 12.39
N VAL A 91 -8.46 9.20 12.16
CA VAL A 91 -7.93 10.30 13.00
C VAL A 91 -8.71 11.60 12.86
N HIS A 92 -9.32 11.85 11.71
CA HIS A 92 -10.07 13.08 11.46
C HIS A 92 -11.40 13.02 12.19
N LEU A 93 -12.11 11.89 12.10
CA LEU A 93 -13.33 11.67 12.89
C LEU A 93 -13.04 11.68 14.40
N ARG A 94 -11.88 11.15 14.82
CA ARG A 94 -11.44 11.23 16.23
C ARG A 94 -11.17 12.66 16.68
N ALA A 95 -10.66 13.50 15.80
CA ALA A 95 -10.44 14.92 16.04
C ALA A 95 -11.74 15.75 16.00
N GLY A 96 -12.88 15.13 15.67
CA GLY A 96 -14.19 15.79 15.63
C GLY A 96 -14.58 16.36 14.27
N MET A 97 -13.84 16.06 13.20
CA MET A 97 -14.20 16.50 11.85
C MET A 97 -15.49 15.85 11.37
N ARG A 98 -16.28 16.62 10.64
CA ARG A 98 -17.51 16.22 9.96
C ARG A 98 -17.24 15.90 8.50
N CYS A 99 -18.13 15.12 7.88
CA CYS A 99 -18.04 14.77 6.47
C CYS A 99 -17.93 16.03 5.58
N VAL A 100 -18.68 17.08 5.93
CA VAL A 100 -18.70 18.35 5.19
C VAL A 100 -17.45 19.22 5.36
N ASP A 101 -16.57 18.90 6.30
CA ASP A 101 -15.30 19.62 6.45
C ASP A 101 -14.34 19.26 5.31
N CYS A 102 -14.41 18.01 4.83
CA CYS A 102 -13.70 17.57 3.62
C CYS A 102 -14.56 17.69 2.35
N HIS A 103 -15.87 17.48 2.46
CA HIS A 103 -16.84 17.58 1.38
C HIS A 103 -17.71 18.84 1.52
N PRO A 104 -17.14 20.06 1.40
CA PRO A 104 -17.90 21.28 1.62
C PRO A 104 -18.95 21.48 0.52
N ALA A 105 -19.96 22.28 0.81
CA ALA A 105 -20.94 22.73 -0.17
C ALA A 105 -21.29 24.19 0.12
N GLY A 106 -21.86 24.86 -0.88
CA GLY A 106 -22.40 26.19 -0.72
C GLY A 106 -21.37 27.19 -0.22
N SER A 107 -21.76 28.05 0.72
CA SER A 107 -20.92 29.13 1.23
C SER A 107 -19.72 28.67 2.05
N SER A 108 -19.62 27.37 2.37
CA SER A 108 -18.46 26.78 3.04
C SER A 108 -17.41 26.25 2.06
N ALA A 109 -17.75 26.10 0.77
CA ALA A 109 -16.80 25.65 -0.24
C ALA A 109 -15.95 26.80 -0.78
N THR A 110 -14.68 26.50 -1.08
CA THR A 110 -13.74 27.44 -1.70
C THR A 110 -13.60 27.23 -3.20
N ASP A 111 -13.97 26.06 -3.71
CA ASP A 111 -13.95 25.78 -5.15
C ASP A 111 -15.13 26.49 -5.85
N PRO A 112 -14.88 27.32 -6.87
CA PRO A 112 -15.92 28.14 -7.51
C PRO A 112 -17.01 27.31 -8.21
N ARG A 113 -16.76 26.03 -8.51
CA ARG A 113 -17.76 25.12 -9.13
C ARG A 113 -18.88 24.73 -8.18
N ILE A 114 -18.64 24.86 -6.87
CA ILE A 114 -19.56 24.40 -5.80
C ILE A 114 -19.77 25.46 -4.71
N ALA A 115 -19.14 26.62 -4.83
CA ALA A 115 -19.27 27.73 -3.89
C ALA A 115 -20.50 28.60 -4.23
N GLY A 116 -21.34 28.89 -3.25
CA GLY A 116 -22.53 29.74 -3.44
C GLY A 116 -23.49 29.73 -2.26
N LYS A 117 -24.39 30.72 -2.14
CA LYS A 117 -25.29 30.82 -0.98
C LYS A 117 -26.24 29.61 -0.84
N GLU A 118 -26.68 29.03 -1.95
CA GLU A 118 -27.66 27.95 -2.01
C GLU A 118 -27.19 26.78 -2.90
N GLU A 119 -25.86 26.68 -3.09
CA GLU A 119 -25.28 25.60 -3.89
C GLU A 119 -25.24 24.30 -3.08
N HIS A 120 -25.79 23.23 -3.66
CA HIS A 120 -25.95 21.93 -3.02
C HIS A 120 -25.07 20.83 -3.64
N GLN A 121 -24.16 21.22 -4.55
CA GLN A 121 -23.06 20.33 -4.93
C GLN A 121 -22.07 20.21 -3.77
N PHE A 122 -21.91 19.00 -3.26
CA PHE A 122 -20.85 18.69 -2.30
C PHE A 122 -19.54 18.47 -3.03
N GLY A 123 -18.44 18.89 -2.40
CA GLY A 123 -17.09 18.62 -2.86
C GLY A 123 -16.94 17.14 -3.19
N LYS A 124 -16.67 16.82 -4.45
CA LYS A 124 -16.50 15.47 -4.96
C LYS A 124 -15.00 15.16 -5.06
N GLY A 125 -14.65 13.96 -4.64
CA GLY A 125 -13.33 13.40 -4.84
C GLY A 125 -13.26 12.68 -6.17
N ASP A 126 -12.08 12.66 -6.75
CA ASP A 126 -11.77 11.82 -7.90
C ASP A 126 -11.75 10.34 -7.46
N ASP A 127 -12.58 9.46 -8.04
CA ASP A 127 -12.62 8.01 -7.78
C ASP A 127 -12.74 7.28 -9.13
N PRO A 128 -11.91 6.26 -9.46
CA PRO A 128 -11.83 5.74 -10.82
C PRO A 128 -13.14 5.18 -11.35
N GLY A 129 -13.97 4.55 -10.50
CA GLY A 129 -15.31 4.10 -10.90
C GLY A 129 -16.45 5.03 -10.48
N GLY A 130 -16.16 6.29 -10.12
CA GLY A 130 -17.13 7.33 -9.80
C GLY A 130 -17.39 8.28 -10.97
N LEU A 131 -18.06 7.80 -12.03
CA LEU A 131 -18.17 8.51 -13.32
C LEU A 131 -19.26 9.59 -13.41
N VAL A 132 -20.02 9.81 -12.33
CA VAL A 132 -21.10 10.81 -12.30
C VAL A 132 -20.50 12.17 -11.96
N ARG A 133 -20.82 13.20 -12.77
CA ARG A 133 -20.37 14.59 -12.56
C ARG A 133 -18.85 14.71 -12.39
N ASN A 134 -18.10 14.18 -13.35
CA ASN A 134 -16.63 14.27 -13.36
C ASN A 134 -16.13 15.73 -13.50
N ASP A 135 -16.99 16.65 -13.96
CA ASP A 135 -16.74 18.08 -13.91
C ASP A 135 -16.53 18.61 -12.47
N LEU A 136 -17.00 17.88 -11.46
CA LEU A 136 -16.81 18.18 -10.04
C LEU A 136 -15.65 17.40 -9.41
N ASP A 137 -14.89 16.60 -10.15
CA ASP A 137 -13.73 15.91 -9.57
C ASP A 137 -12.74 16.93 -8.97
N ASP A 138 -12.14 16.53 -7.86
CA ASP A 138 -11.17 17.31 -7.08
C ASP A 138 -11.72 18.67 -6.59
N THR A 139 -13.03 18.76 -6.33
CA THR A 139 -13.66 19.92 -5.65
C THR A 139 -13.66 19.78 -4.11
N LEU A 140 -13.32 18.59 -3.59
CA LEU A 140 -13.19 18.36 -2.16
C LEU A 140 -11.92 19.00 -1.57
N VAL A 141 -11.89 19.21 -0.26
CA VAL A 141 -10.69 19.68 0.46
C VAL A 141 -9.65 18.57 0.50
N SER A 142 -8.51 18.81 -0.12
CA SER A 142 -7.40 17.87 -0.21
C SER A 142 -6.64 17.75 1.12
N CYS A 143 -5.81 16.71 1.24
CA CYS A 143 -4.95 16.54 2.42
C CYS A 143 -4.01 17.75 2.61
N THR A 144 -3.46 18.27 1.51
CA THR A 144 -2.49 19.38 1.50
C THR A 144 -3.11 20.71 1.92
N ASP A 145 -4.40 20.93 1.66
CA ASP A 145 -5.08 22.18 2.09
C ASP A 145 -5.01 22.39 3.61
N CYS A 146 -4.97 21.31 4.38
CA CYS A 146 -4.82 21.33 5.82
C CYS A 146 -3.39 21.04 6.28
N HIS A 147 -2.74 20.03 5.70
CA HIS A 147 -1.44 19.56 6.18
C HIS A 147 -0.24 20.39 5.73
N ASP A 148 -0.40 21.30 4.75
CA ASP A 148 0.66 22.25 4.39
C ASP A 148 0.52 23.57 5.18
N THR A 149 -0.69 23.91 5.61
CA THR A 149 -1.02 25.21 6.22
C THR A 149 -1.23 25.15 7.73
N GLY A 150 -1.52 23.97 8.28
CA GLY A 150 -1.98 23.80 9.66
C GLY A 150 -3.45 24.19 9.88
N ARG A 151 -4.23 24.36 8.79
CA ARG A 151 -5.67 24.68 8.88
C ARG A 151 -6.39 23.67 9.77
N SER A 152 -7.36 24.17 10.55
CA SER A 152 -8.15 23.37 11.49
C SER A 152 -7.32 22.62 12.54
N GLY A 153 -6.11 23.10 12.85
CA GLY A 153 -5.21 22.46 13.81
C GLY A 153 -4.53 21.20 13.28
N ALA A 154 -4.52 20.98 11.96
CA ALA A 154 -3.87 19.83 11.36
C ALA A 154 -2.35 19.86 11.59
N PRO A 155 -1.71 18.71 11.86
CA PRO A 155 -0.26 18.64 11.97
C PRO A 155 0.39 18.93 10.60
N VAL A 156 1.40 19.79 10.57
CA VAL A 156 2.11 20.14 9.33
C VAL A 156 2.97 18.97 8.85
N ALA A 157 2.76 18.55 7.60
CA ALA A 157 3.36 17.36 7.00
C ALA A 157 4.78 17.61 6.48
N LYS A 158 5.78 17.54 7.38
CA LYS A 158 7.19 17.84 7.04
C LYS A 158 7.90 16.78 6.18
N HIS A 159 7.62 15.50 6.42
CA HIS A 159 8.23 14.35 5.73
C HIS A 159 9.77 14.43 5.54
N SER A 160 10.50 15.01 6.48
CA SER A 160 11.91 15.39 6.30
C SER A 160 12.88 14.22 6.05
N TRP A 161 12.47 12.99 6.37
CA TRP A 161 13.25 11.78 6.16
C TRP A 161 12.96 11.10 4.80
N LEU A 162 11.89 11.51 4.11
CA LEU A 162 11.40 10.86 2.90
C LEU A 162 11.82 11.67 1.66
N PRO A 163 12.51 11.07 0.68
CA PRO A 163 12.86 11.76 -0.56
C PRO A 163 11.61 12.29 -1.29
N PRO A 164 11.62 13.54 -1.81
CA PRO A 164 10.44 14.18 -2.42
C PRO A 164 9.77 13.36 -3.54
N LEU A 165 10.56 12.56 -4.29
CA LEU A 165 10.08 11.65 -5.33
C LEU A 165 8.92 10.74 -4.86
N HIS A 166 8.89 10.36 -3.58
CA HIS A 166 7.81 9.56 -3.03
C HIS A 166 6.50 10.35 -3.02
N LEU A 167 6.49 11.60 -2.59
CA LEU A 167 5.26 12.41 -2.52
C LEU A 167 4.75 12.83 -3.91
N GLU A 168 5.65 12.86 -4.90
CA GLU A 168 5.31 13.03 -6.32
C GLU A 168 4.57 11.81 -6.89
N THR A 169 4.92 10.59 -6.45
CA THR A 169 4.47 9.33 -7.07
C THR A 169 3.56 8.47 -6.19
N ILE A 170 3.43 8.78 -4.90
CA ILE A 170 2.66 8.02 -3.91
C ILE A 170 1.67 8.99 -3.27
N ALA A 171 0.39 8.63 -3.28
CA ALA A 171 -0.65 9.41 -2.64
C ALA A 171 -0.55 9.31 -1.11
N CYS A 172 -0.98 10.36 -0.38
CA CYS A 172 -0.95 10.39 1.09
C CYS A 172 -1.67 9.17 1.70
N GLN A 173 -2.80 8.81 1.10
CA GLN A 173 -3.64 7.68 1.49
C GLN A 173 -2.87 6.35 1.48
N THR A 174 -1.89 6.17 0.58
CA THR A 174 -1.13 4.91 0.48
C THR A 174 -0.34 4.62 1.75
N CYS A 175 0.30 5.63 2.34
CA CYS A 175 1.03 5.45 3.59
C CYS A 175 0.10 5.56 4.81
N HIS A 176 -0.89 6.44 4.75
CA HIS A 176 -1.77 6.74 5.88
C HIS A 176 -3.02 5.86 5.98
N ILE A 177 -3.23 4.91 5.07
CA ILE A 177 -4.23 3.84 5.19
C ILE A 177 -3.48 2.51 5.04
N PRO A 178 -2.59 2.19 6.01
CA PRO A 178 -1.73 1.00 5.94
C PRO A 178 -2.53 -0.30 5.97
N GLU A 179 -3.68 -0.28 6.65
CA GLU A 179 -4.57 -1.41 6.84
C GLU A 179 -5.99 -0.90 7.07
N ARG A 180 -6.96 -1.79 6.90
CA ARG A 180 -8.36 -1.51 7.18
C ARG A 180 -8.94 -2.61 8.04
N LEU A 181 -9.95 -2.25 8.85
CA LEU A 181 -10.58 -3.17 9.81
C LEU A 181 -11.91 -3.74 9.34
N VAL A 182 -12.42 -3.31 8.19
CA VAL A 182 -13.69 -3.76 7.63
C VAL A 182 -13.41 -4.28 6.23
N MET A 183 -13.46 -5.60 6.09
CA MET A 183 -13.12 -6.27 4.84
C MET A 183 -14.25 -6.13 3.81
N PRO A 184 -14.01 -5.52 2.64
CA PRO A 184 -14.99 -5.45 1.56
C PRO A 184 -15.08 -6.77 0.78
N ALA A 185 -16.03 -6.87 -0.14
CA ALA A 185 -15.90 -7.83 -1.24
C ALA A 185 -14.83 -7.35 -2.24
N GLU A 186 -13.89 -8.22 -2.58
CA GLU A 186 -12.94 -8.03 -3.70
C GLU A 186 -13.48 -8.72 -4.97
N VAL A 187 -14.20 -9.82 -4.84
CA VAL A 187 -14.85 -10.51 -5.97
C VAL A 187 -16.36 -10.55 -5.80
N GLN A 188 -17.08 -10.36 -6.91
CA GLN A 188 -18.52 -10.47 -7.02
C GLN A 188 -18.88 -11.37 -8.21
N ALA A 189 -19.26 -12.61 -7.94
CA ALA A 189 -19.69 -13.58 -8.95
C ALA A 189 -21.21 -13.75 -8.94
N SER A 190 -21.82 -13.96 -10.12
CA SER A 190 -23.26 -14.16 -10.30
C SER A 190 -23.62 -15.29 -11.27
N ASP A 191 -22.75 -16.29 -11.34
CA ASP A 191 -22.83 -17.49 -12.16
C ASP A 191 -23.43 -18.69 -11.42
N VAL A 192 -23.26 -18.75 -10.09
CA VAL A 192 -23.75 -19.87 -9.26
C VAL A 192 -24.89 -19.48 -8.31
N PHE A 193 -25.60 -20.49 -7.80
CA PHE A 193 -26.66 -20.30 -6.79
C PHE A 193 -26.13 -20.40 -5.37
N ASN A 194 -26.02 -19.26 -4.69
CA ASN A 194 -25.58 -19.15 -3.32
C ASN A 194 -26.63 -19.68 -2.32
N THR A 195 -26.29 -20.80 -1.70
CA THR A 195 -27.12 -21.51 -0.71
C THR A 195 -26.98 -20.98 0.70
N ALA A 196 -26.03 -20.07 0.95
CA ALA A 196 -25.71 -19.61 2.28
C ALA A 196 -26.96 -19.08 3.03
N PRO A 197 -27.01 -19.29 4.35
CA PRO A 197 -28.19 -18.95 5.13
C PRO A 197 -28.38 -17.43 5.22
N LYS A 198 -29.61 -17.00 5.55
CA LYS A 198 -29.95 -15.60 5.90
C LYS A 198 -29.75 -14.56 4.79
N ILE A 199 -29.66 -14.98 3.52
CA ILE A 199 -29.76 -14.09 2.37
C ILE A 199 -31.22 -13.58 2.27
N PRO A 200 -31.49 -12.26 2.29
CA PRO A 200 -32.82 -11.70 2.54
C PRO A 200 -33.80 -11.76 1.35
N SER A 201 -33.35 -12.04 0.13
CA SER A 201 -34.25 -12.18 -1.01
C SER A 201 -33.75 -13.16 -2.08
N PRO A 202 -34.64 -13.79 -2.87
CA PRO A 202 -34.26 -14.81 -3.86
C PRO A 202 -33.23 -14.31 -4.88
N GLY A 203 -33.42 -13.11 -5.43
CA GLY A 203 -32.47 -12.50 -6.38
C GLY A 203 -31.07 -12.25 -5.80
N LYS A 204 -30.94 -12.21 -4.47
CA LYS A 204 -29.65 -12.03 -3.81
C LYS A 204 -28.86 -13.33 -3.70
N ARG A 205 -29.47 -14.47 -4.02
CA ARG A 205 -28.81 -15.79 -4.09
C ARG A 205 -27.96 -15.97 -5.34
N LEU A 206 -28.10 -15.13 -6.36
CA LEU A 206 -27.17 -15.11 -7.51
C LEU A 206 -25.92 -14.29 -7.23
N TRP A 207 -25.52 -14.09 -5.98
CA TRP A 207 -24.32 -13.31 -5.69
C TRP A 207 -23.46 -14.04 -4.69
N THR A 208 -22.28 -14.41 -5.18
CA THR A 208 -21.19 -14.99 -4.39
C THR A 208 -20.12 -13.93 -4.24
N PHE A 209 -19.57 -13.80 -3.03
CA PHE A 209 -18.58 -12.78 -2.71
C PHE A 209 -17.35 -13.41 -2.09
N TYR A 210 -16.18 -12.91 -2.48
CA TYR A 210 -14.90 -13.28 -1.88
C TYR A 210 -14.21 -12.01 -1.37
N GLY A 211 -13.52 -12.13 -0.24
CA GLY A 211 -12.75 -11.02 0.34
C GLY A 211 -11.39 -10.82 -0.34
N PRO A 212 -10.62 -9.79 0.07
CA PRO A 212 -9.20 -9.61 -0.25
C PRO A 212 -8.27 -10.77 0.16
N ASN A 213 -8.78 -11.73 0.93
CA ASN A 213 -8.13 -12.99 1.27
C ASN A 213 -8.58 -14.17 0.37
N TRP A 214 -9.45 -13.88 -0.60
CA TRP A 214 -10.03 -14.82 -1.58
C TRP A 214 -10.86 -15.96 -0.99
N GLU A 215 -11.26 -15.80 0.27
CA GLU A 215 -12.18 -16.73 0.93
C GLU A 215 -13.63 -16.32 0.67
N PHE A 216 -14.52 -17.30 0.53
CA PHE A 216 -15.96 -17.07 0.43
C PHE A 216 -16.50 -16.30 1.63
N ARG A 217 -17.44 -15.40 1.36
CA ARG A 217 -18.12 -14.60 2.37
C ARG A 217 -19.62 -14.58 2.12
N ASN A 218 -20.38 -14.99 3.14
CA ASN A 218 -21.84 -14.79 3.17
C ASN A 218 -22.19 -13.31 3.44
N HIS A 219 -21.79 -12.45 2.51
CA HIS A 219 -21.80 -11.01 2.67
C HIS A 219 -23.22 -10.46 2.84
N TYR A 220 -24.20 -10.99 2.09
CA TYR A 220 -25.61 -10.63 2.29
C TYR A 220 -26.19 -11.16 3.60
N GLY A 221 -25.77 -12.34 4.05
CA GLY A 221 -26.13 -12.83 5.38
C GLY A 221 -25.62 -11.89 6.48
N TYR A 222 -24.36 -11.45 6.41
CA TYR A 222 -23.80 -10.47 7.35
C TYR A 222 -24.58 -9.17 7.32
N LEU A 223 -24.87 -8.59 6.15
CA LEU A 223 -25.64 -7.35 6.03
C LEU A 223 -27.07 -7.45 6.58
N ASN A 224 -27.68 -8.63 6.51
CA ASN A 224 -29.03 -8.87 7.01
C ASN A 224 -29.05 -9.07 8.54
N MET A 225 -28.00 -9.68 9.09
CA MET A 225 -27.90 -9.99 10.51
C MET A 225 -27.20 -8.92 11.34
N MET A 226 -26.31 -8.13 10.73
CA MET A 226 -25.41 -7.19 11.40
C MET A 226 -25.73 -5.77 10.97
N GLY A 227 -25.95 -4.88 11.94
CA GLY A 227 -26.07 -3.45 11.70
C GLY A 227 -24.74 -2.82 11.32
N TYR A 228 -24.77 -1.52 11.02
CA TYR A 228 -23.55 -0.76 10.76
C TYR A 228 -22.57 -0.80 11.95
N ASP A 229 -23.05 -0.83 13.18
CA ASP A 229 -22.19 -0.89 14.37
C ASP A 229 -21.69 -2.31 14.68
N ASP A 230 -22.39 -3.35 14.19
CA ASP A 230 -22.08 -4.77 14.46
C ASP A 230 -21.23 -5.44 13.37
N LYS A 231 -20.66 -4.63 12.47
CA LYS A 231 -19.88 -5.14 11.34
C LYS A 231 -18.64 -5.93 11.79
N PRO A 232 -18.29 -7.05 11.11
CA PRO A 232 -17.12 -7.84 11.47
C PRO A 232 -15.84 -7.00 11.40
N THR A 233 -15.03 -7.09 12.45
CA THR A 233 -13.69 -6.50 12.47
C THR A 233 -12.71 -7.50 11.91
N GLN A 234 -12.27 -7.29 10.67
CA GLN A 234 -11.31 -8.15 9.99
C GLN A 234 -10.27 -7.28 9.31
N ARG A 235 -9.02 -7.46 9.74
CA ARG A 235 -7.90 -6.67 9.28
C ARG A 235 -7.45 -7.16 7.90
N PHE A 236 -7.21 -6.23 6.99
CA PHE A 236 -6.53 -6.52 5.73
C PHE A 236 -5.71 -5.31 5.27
N ARG A 237 -4.73 -5.57 4.39
CA ARG A 237 -3.93 -4.53 3.76
C ARG A 237 -4.49 -4.19 2.37
N PRO A 238 -4.76 -2.91 2.08
CA PRO A 238 -5.17 -2.49 0.76
C PRO A 238 -4.19 -2.93 -0.34
N LYS A 239 -4.74 -3.30 -1.49
CA LYS A 239 -3.95 -3.41 -2.72
C LYS A 239 -3.75 -2.02 -3.31
N LEU A 240 -2.73 -1.89 -4.14
CA LEU A 240 -2.17 -0.62 -4.62
C LEU A 240 -2.16 -0.64 -6.14
N VAL A 241 -2.51 0.50 -6.72
CA VAL A 241 -2.62 0.69 -8.16
C VAL A 241 -2.11 2.07 -8.55
N ARG A 242 -1.53 2.18 -9.75
CA ARG A 242 -1.18 3.47 -10.34
C ARG A 242 -2.41 4.09 -11.01
N TYR A 243 -2.79 5.29 -10.56
CA TYR A 243 -3.91 6.05 -11.10
C TYR A 243 -3.51 7.52 -11.22
N LYS A 244 -3.66 8.09 -12.44
CA LYS A 244 -3.26 9.47 -12.78
C LYS A 244 -1.86 9.85 -12.24
N GLY A 245 -0.88 8.97 -12.47
CA GLY A 245 0.52 9.20 -12.11
C GLY A 245 0.91 8.86 -10.66
N LYS A 246 -0.05 8.67 -9.74
CA LYS A 246 0.22 8.32 -8.34
C LYS A 246 -0.21 6.90 -7.97
N ILE A 247 0.45 6.32 -6.98
CA ILE A 247 0.08 5.05 -6.36
C ILE A 247 -0.97 5.32 -5.28
N TYR A 248 -2.12 4.67 -5.37
CA TYR A 248 -3.23 4.75 -4.42
C TYR A 248 -3.57 3.38 -3.85
N PRO A 249 -4.05 3.32 -2.58
CA PRO A 249 -4.72 2.14 -2.07
C PRO A 249 -6.13 2.04 -2.65
N VAL A 250 -6.50 0.87 -3.15
CA VAL A 250 -7.78 0.64 -3.82
C VAL A 250 -8.40 -0.71 -3.44
N ASN A 251 -9.70 -0.83 -3.69
CA ASN A 251 -10.38 -2.11 -3.95
C ASN A 251 -10.62 -2.21 -5.46
N GLN A 252 -10.09 -3.23 -6.14
CA GLN A 252 -10.41 -3.52 -7.53
C GLN A 252 -11.41 -4.68 -7.54
N ILE A 253 -12.65 -4.41 -7.94
CA ILE A 253 -13.67 -5.46 -7.93
C ILE A 253 -13.45 -6.39 -9.11
N HIS A 254 -13.32 -7.69 -8.85
CA HIS A 254 -13.40 -8.75 -9.85
C HIS A 254 -14.85 -9.19 -10.03
N SER A 255 -15.21 -9.62 -11.23
CA SER A 255 -16.58 -10.03 -11.53
C SER A 255 -16.66 -11.27 -12.42
N ALA A 256 -17.59 -12.17 -12.12
CA ALA A 256 -17.93 -13.30 -12.97
C ALA A 256 -19.45 -13.40 -13.16
N TRP A 257 -19.95 -13.56 -14.38
CA TRP A 257 -21.39 -13.54 -14.66
C TRP A 257 -21.75 -14.08 -16.06
N PRO A 258 -22.95 -14.65 -16.25
CA PRO A 258 -23.43 -15.04 -17.57
C PRO A 258 -23.89 -13.80 -18.36
N GLY A 259 -23.38 -13.62 -19.58
CA GLY A 259 -23.70 -12.51 -20.48
C GLY A 259 -24.33 -12.96 -21.79
N ILE A 260 -24.77 -11.99 -22.58
CA ILE A 260 -25.27 -12.18 -23.94
C ILE A 260 -24.47 -11.25 -24.84
N GLU A 261 -23.68 -11.85 -25.74
CA GLU A 261 -22.96 -11.16 -26.80
C GLU A 261 -23.91 -10.94 -27.99
N VAL A 262 -23.89 -9.74 -28.56
CA VAL A 262 -24.70 -9.35 -29.72
C VAL A 262 -23.76 -9.09 -30.90
N GLU A 263 -24.08 -9.64 -32.06
CA GLU A 263 -23.26 -9.47 -33.26
C GLU A 263 -23.12 -7.98 -33.63
N GLY A 264 -21.89 -7.56 -33.90
CA GLY A 264 -21.56 -6.17 -34.24
C GLY A 264 -21.46 -5.22 -33.05
N GLU A 265 -21.82 -5.65 -31.84
CA GLU A 265 -21.79 -4.82 -30.64
C GLU A 265 -20.60 -5.13 -29.74
N THR A 266 -20.07 -4.09 -29.10
CA THR A 266 -18.99 -4.23 -28.11
C THR A 266 -19.51 -4.46 -26.70
N ALA A 267 -20.72 -3.96 -26.41
CA ALA A 267 -21.37 -4.11 -25.12
C ALA A 267 -21.97 -5.52 -24.97
N LEU A 268 -21.95 -6.02 -23.74
CA LEU A 268 -22.60 -7.28 -23.38
C LEU A 268 -23.92 -6.99 -22.67
N MET A 269 -24.98 -7.71 -23.05
CA MET A 269 -26.24 -7.69 -22.31
C MET A 269 -26.18 -8.70 -21.16
N GLN A 270 -27.03 -8.51 -20.15
CA GLN A 270 -27.17 -9.44 -19.03
C GLN A 270 -28.55 -10.14 -19.10
N PRO A 271 -28.63 -11.46 -18.90
CA PRO A 271 -29.90 -12.14 -18.68
C PRO A 271 -30.64 -11.54 -17.48
N LYS A 272 -31.97 -11.59 -17.47
CA LYS A 272 -32.74 -11.11 -16.33
C LYS A 272 -32.41 -11.98 -15.10
N MET A 273 -32.06 -11.31 -13.99
CA MET A 273 -31.74 -12.02 -12.75
C MET A 273 -32.87 -12.94 -12.27
N SER A 274 -34.15 -12.55 -12.48
CA SER A 274 -35.30 -13.40 -12.11
C SER A 274 -35.26 -14.75 -12.80
N ASP A 275 -34.88 -14.77 -14.08
CA ASP A 275 -34.95 -15.94 -14.92
C ASP A 275 -33.77 -16.89 -14.59
N VAL A 276 -32.60 -16.31 -14.30
CA VAL A 276 -31.42 -17.06 -13.80
C VAL A 276 -31.68 -17.64 -12.40
N VAL A 277 -32.35 -16.90 -11.49
CA VAL A 277 -32.78 -17.46 -10.19
C VAL A 277 -33.72 -18.64 -10.41
N GLN A 278 -34.69 -18.50 -11.31
CA GLN A 278 -35.66 -19.53 -11.58
C GLN A 278 -35.00 -20.77 -12.17
N MET A 279 -34.09 -20.63 -13.14
CA MET A 279 -33.29 -21.73 -13.71
C MET A 279 -32.61 -22.54 -12.62
N TRP A 280 -31.82 -21.87 -11.77
CA TRP A 280 -31.13 -22.53 -10.66
C TRP A 280 -32.09 -23.14 -9.64
N THR A 281 -33.21 -22.48 -9.34
CA THR A 281 -34.20 -23.00 -8.39
C THR A 281 -34.89 -24.25 -8.92
N THR A 282 -35.28 -24.26 -10.20
CA THR A 282 -35.89 -25.40 -10.88
C THR A 282 -34.89 -26.57 -10.93
N HIS A 283 -33.64 -26.31 -11.33
CA HIS A 283 -32.58 -27.33 -11.31
C HIS A 283 -32.44 -27.98 -9.93
N ARG A 284 -32.33 -27.18 -8.87
CA ARG A 284 -32.18 -27.69 -7.51
C ARG A 284 -33.38 -28.51 -7.00
N SER A 285 -34.58 -28.27 -7.54
CA SER A 285 -35.76 -29.05 -7.17
C SER A 285 -35.80 -30.44 -7.80
N ASP A 286 -35.19 -30.59 -8.98
CA ASP A 286 -35.08 -31.85 -9.71
C ASP A 286 -33.87 -31.80 -10.67
N PRO A 287 -32.65 -32.08 -10.16
CA PRO A 287 -31.41 -31.87 -10.89
C PRO A 287 -31.23 -32.77 -12.11
N GLU A 288 -31.91 -33.92 -12.14
CA GLU A 288 -31.77 -34.91 -13.21
C GLU A 288 -32.56 -34.50 -14.45
N ASN A 289 -33.72 -33.85 -14.27
CA ASN A 289 -34.62 -33.51 -15.38
C ASN A 289 -34.59 -32.03 -15.78
N ASN A 290 -34.19 -31.12 -14.88
CA ASN A 290 -34.22 -29.69 -15.14
C ASN A 290 -32.80 -29.10 -15.13
N TYR A 291 -32.34 -28.62 -16.30
CA TYR A 291 -30.99 -28.09 -16.51
C TYR A 291 -29.89 -29.01 -15.95
N PRO A 292 -29.84 -30.30 -16.31
CA PRO A 292 -28.94 -31.29 -15.70
C PRO A 292 -27.45 -30.96 -15.84
N GLU A 293 -27.09 -30.19 -16.86
CA GLU A 293 -25.73 -29.71 -17.07
C GLU A 293 -25.19 -28.93 -15.86
N LEU A 294 -26.03 -28.19 -15.14
CA LEU A 294 -25.63 -27.44 -13.95
C LEU A 294 -25.07 -28.33 -12.82
N ALA A 295 -25.35 -29.64 -12.82
CA ALA A 295 -24.80 -30.58 -11.85
C ALA A 295 -23.28 -30.80 -12.01
N LYS A 296 -22.70 -30.38 -13.15
CA LYS A 296 -21.25 -30.42 -13.38
C LYS A 296 -20.49 -29.35 -12.60
N ILE A 297 -21.18 -28.27 -12.20
CA ILE A 297 -20.62 -27.15 -11.45
C ILE A 297 -20.57 -27.53 -9.98
N VAL A 298 -19.37 -27.69 -9.44
CA VAL A 298 -19.14 -28.19 -8.08
C VAL A 298 -18.22 -27.27 -7.28
N ASP A 299 -18.06 -27.57 -6.00
CA ASP A 299 -17.15 -26.88 -5.08
C ASP A 299 -15.77 -27.54 -5.16
N ASP A 300 -14.87 -26.94 -5.93
CA ASP A 300 -13.51 -27.39 -6.18
C ASP A 300 -12.55 -26.96 -5.04
N MET A 301 -12.85 -25.85 -4.36
CA MET A 301 -12.07 -25.31 -3.26
C MET A 301 -12.40 -25.93 -1.89
N GLY A 302 -13.55 -26.60 -1.77
CA GLY A 302 -14.06 -27.16 -0.52
C GLY A 302 -14.53 -26.10 0.47
N ASP A 303 -14.95 -24.92 0.01
CA ASP A 303 -15.40 -23.81 0.87
C ASP A 303 -16.92 -23.79 1.12
N GLY A 304 -17.63 -24.76 0.55
CA GLY A 304 -19.07 -24.97 0.66
C GLY A 304 -19.88 -24.24 -0.41
N VAL A 305 -19.23 -23.59 -1.38
CA VAL A 305 -19.87 -22.89 -2.50
C VAL A 305 -19.31 -23.44 -3.81
N PRO A 306 -20.15 -23.79 -4.79
CA PRO A 306 -19.65 -24.20 -6.10
C PRO A 306 -19.11 -23.00 -6.89
N GLU A 307 -18.18 -23.24 -7.79
CA GLU A 307 -17.60 -22.25 -8.69
C GLU A 307 -17.66 -22.72 -10.15
N VAL A 308 -17.56 -21.76 -11.07
CA VAL A 308 -17.40 -22.03 -12.49
C VAL A 308 -15.94 -21.72 -12.83
N ASN A 309 -15.15 -22.75 -13.09
CA ASN A 309 -13.72 -22.60 -13.37
C ASN A 309 -13.20 -23.57 -14.42
N ARG A 310 -13.73 -24.79 -14.50
CA ARG A 310 -13.31 -25.78 -15.51
C ARG A 310 -14.01 -25.58 -16.85
N PRO A 311 -13.39 -25.98 -17.97
CA PRO A 311 -14.00 -25.89 -19.29
C PRO A 311 -15.42 -26.47 -19.35
N GLU A 312 -15.63 -27.65 -18.78
CA GLU A 312 -16.92 -28.34 -18.76
C GLU A 312 -18.00 -27.62 -17.94
N GLU A 313 -17.62 -26.86 -16.92
CA GLU A 313 -18.53 -26.08 -16.08
C GLU A 313 -18.94 -24.78 -16.77
N ILE A 314 -17.99 -24.15 -17.46
CA ILE A 314 -18.25 -22.99 -18.30
C ILE A 314 -19.22 -23.36 -19.42
N ASP A 315 -18.98 -24.47 -20.12
CA ASP A 315 -19.88 -25.00 -21.14
C ASP A 315 -21.26 -25.33 -20.56
N ALA A 316 -21.31 -25.95 -19.37
CA ALA A 316 -22.54 -26.26 -18.68
C ALA A 316 -23.38 -25.01 -18.34
N LEU A 317 -22.73 -23.96 -17.82
CA LEU A 317 -23.40 -22.70 -17.52
C LEU A 317 -23.94 -22.03 -18.79
N ILE A 318 -23.11 -21.93 -19.84
CA ILE A 318 -23.48 -21.33 -21.13
C ILE A 318 -24.68 -22.07 -21.72
N ALA A 319 -24.62 -23.40 -21.77
CA ALA A 319 -25.69 -24.24 -22.29
C ALA A 319 -26.99 -24.09 -21.50
N SER A 320 -26.91 -24.07 -20.16
CA SER A 320 -28.08 -23.96 -19.28
C SER A 320 -28.74 -22.58 -19.39
N VAL A 321 -27.95 -21.51 -19.46
CA VAL A 321 -28.48 -20.15 -19.66
C VAL A 321 -29.09 -20.01 -21.06
N ALA A 322 -28.49 -20.62 -22.10
CA ALA A 322 -29.07 -20.64 -23.44
C ALA A 322 -30.41 -21.39 -23.48
N GLN A 323 -30.50 -22.54 -22.81
CA GLN A 323 -31.75 -23.28 -22.66
C GLN A 323 -32.80 -22.43 -21.94
N MET A 324 -32.46 -21.81 -20.81
CA MET A 324 -33.37 -20.94 -20.07
C MET A 324 -33.89 -19.79 -20.93
N LEU A 325 -33.02 -19.14 -21.71
CA LEU A 325 -33.42 -18.07 -22.63
C LEU A 325 -34.38 -18.57 -23.72
N ALA A 326 -34.19 -19.79 -24.21
CA ALA A 326 -35.12 -20.43 -25.14
C ALA A 326 -36.48 -20.73 -24.49
N ASP A 327 -36.49 -21.24 -23.25
CA ASP A 327 -37.70 -21.57 -22.49
C ASP A 327 -38.59 -20.33 -22.26
N VAL A 328 -37.97 -19.19 -21.94
CA VAL A 328 -38.67 -17.91 -21.78
C VAL A 328 -38.91 -17.17 -23.10
N LYS A 329 -38.57 -17.80 -24.23
CA LYS A 329 -38.74 -17.26 -25.60
C LYS A 329 -38.05 -15.91 -25.81
N TYR A 330 -36.88 -15.74 -25.21
CA TYR A 330 -36.04 -14.56 -25.42
C TYR A 330 -35.49 -14.52 -26.85
N PRO A 331 -35.50 -13.37 -27.56
CA PRO A 331 -35.07 -13.29 -28.95
C PRO A 331 -33.54 -13.41 -29.09
N MET A 332 -33.07 -14.56 -29.55
CA MET A 332 -31.64 -14.89 -29.69
C MET A 332 -31.05 -14.71 -31.10
N GLU A 333 -31.82 -14.24 -32.08
CA GLU A 333 -31.29 -13.94 -33.42
C GLU A 333 -30.15 -12.92 -33.34
N GLY A 334 -29.00 -13.24 -33.95
CA GLY A 334 -27.77 -12.44 -33.90
C GLY A 334 -27.13 -12.35 -32.51
N LYS A 335 -27.47 -13.24 -31.57
CA LYS A 335 -26.98 -13.23 -30.19
C LYS A 335 -26.46 -14.59 -29.76
N ARG A 336 -25.54 -14.58 -28.80
CA ARG A 336 -25.06 -15.81 -28.16
C ARG A 336 -24.86 -15.61 -26.66
N VAL A 337 -25.07 -16.67 -25.90
CA VAL A 337 -24.72 -16.70 -24.47
C VAL A 337 -23.21 -16.83 -24.34
N VAL A 338 -22.65 -16.12 -23.36
CA VAL A 338 -21.24 -16.15 -22.98
C VAL A 338 -21.12 -16.20 -21.46
N TRP A 339 -19.99 -16.65 -20.95
CA TRP A 339 -19.63 -16.43 -19.55
C TRP A 339 -18.51 -15.39 -19.49
N VAL A 340 -18.65 -14.43 -18.59
CA VAL A 340 -17.70 -13.32 -18.44
C VAL A 340 -16.99 -13.51 -17.12
N MET A 341 -15.67 -13.60 -17.14
CA MET A 341 -14.82 -13.57 -15.95
C MET A 341 -13.77 -12.48 -16.12
N ASP A 342 -13.90 -11.43 -15.31
CA ASP A 342 -13.09 -10.23 -15.36
C ASP A 342 -13.08 -9.56 -16.74
N ASP A 343 -12.00 -9.67 -17.50
CA ASP A 343 -11.85 -9.18 -18.87
C ASP A 343 -12.01 -10.27 -19.93
N ARG A 344 -12.24 -11.52 -19.52
CA ARG A 344 -12.39 -12.67 -20.43
C ARG A 344 -13.85 -12.94 -20.70
N VAL A 345 -14.20 -13.03 -21.98
CA VAL A 345 -15.53 -13.37 -22.48
C VAL A 345 -15.46 -14.73 -23.15
N TYR A 346 -15.89 -15.77 -22.43
CA TYR A 346 -15.89 -17.16 -22.83
C TYR A 346 -17.10 -17.48 -23.72
N ARG A 347 -16.81 -18.00 -24.92
CA ARG A 347 -17.81 -18.53 -25.86
C ARG A 347 -18.00 -20.03 -25.73
N SER A 348 -17.01 -20.69 -25.13
CA SER A 348 -16.99 -22.07 -24.69
C SER A 348 -16.03 -22.19 -23.51
N GLY A 349 -15.93 -23.38 -22.91
CA GLY A 349 -14.98 -23.68 -21.86
C GLY A 349 -13.51 -23.51 -22.24
N THR A 350 -13.20 -23.48 -23.53
CA THR A 350 -11.82 -23.42 -24.03
C THR A 350 -11.51 -22.19 -24.88
N GLU A 351 -12.54 -21.45 -25.32
CA GLU A 351 -12.38 -20.26 -26.17
C GLU A 351 -12.92 -19.02 -25.47
N TYR A 352 -12.05 -18.01 -25.30
CA TYR A 352 -12.46 -16.68 -24.87
C TYR A 352 -11.75 -15.59 -25.66
N ARG A 353 -12.36 -14.40 -25.70
CA ARG A 353 -11.70 -13.16 -26.10
C ARG A 353 -11.44 -12.27 -24.88
N VAL A 354 -10.40 -11.46 -24.95
CA VAL A 354 -10.09 -10.45 -23.92
C VAL A 354 -10.71 -9.11 -24.32
N VAL A 355 -11.34 -8.44 -23.36
CA VAL A 355 -11.90 -7.10 -23.50
C VAL A 355 -10.90 -6.10 -22.95
N GLU A 356 -10.71 -4.98 -23.65
CA GLU A 356 -9.84 -3.91 -23.17
C GLU A 356 -10.37 -3.32 -21.86
N LYS A 357 -9.45 -3.08 -20.91
CA LYS A 357 -9.72 -2.42 -19.64
C LYS A 357 -8.59 -1.45 -19.32
N ARG A 358 -8.84 -0.51 -18.41
CA ARG A 358 -7.80 0.40 -17.92
C ARG A 358 -6.79 -0.33 -17.04
N ASP A 359 -5.57 0.19 -16.94
CA ASP A 359 -4.51 -0.39 -16.10
C ASP A 359 -4.89 -0.53 -14.61
N TRP A 360 -5.82 0.31 -14.15
CA TRP A 360 -6.34 0.28 -12.78
C TRP A 360 -7.56 -0.61 -12.58
N GLU A 361 -8.08 -1.24 -13.64
CA GLU A 361 -9.23 -2.13 -13.61
C GLU A 361 -8.79 -3.59 -13.63
N THR A 362 -9.55 -4.44 -12.94
CA THR A 362 -9.46 -5.90 -13.03
C THR A 362 -10.50 -6.43 -14.00
N SER A 363 -11.68 -5.80 -14.05
CA SER A 363 -12.72 -6.04 -15.05
C SER A 363 -13.22 -4.71 -15.63
N PRO A 364 -13.48 -4.61 -16.94
CA PRO A 364 -14.15 -3.44 -17.54
C PRO A 364 -15.63 -3.36 -17.14
N PHE A 365 -16.18 -4.40 -16.51
CA PHE A 365 -17.58 -4.49 -16.08
C PHE A 365 -17.74 -4.24 -14.57
N ALA A 366 -16.64 -4.03 -13.85
CA ALA A 366 -16.62 -3.85 -12.41
C ALA A 366 -15.98 -2.53 -11.98
N ASN A 367 -16.18 -2.17 -10.73
CA ASN A 367 -15.78 -0.86 -10.21
C ASN A 367 -14.40 -0.92 -9.53
N VAL A 368 -13.70 0.22 -9.49
CA VAL A 368 -12.47 0.41 -8.75
C VAL A 368 -12.68 1.53 -7.74
N HIS A 369 -12.45 1.24 -6.47
CA HIS A 369 -12.69 2.17 -5.36
C HIS A 369 -11.37 2.58 -4.71
N LYS A 370 -10.99 3.86 -4.79
CA LYS A 370 -9.90 4.41 -3.99
C LYS A 370 -10.30 4.43 -2.51
N TYR A 371 -9.34 4.12 -1.66
CA TYR A 371 -9.50 4.28 -0.21
C TYR A 371 -9.08 5.68 0.20
N SER A 372 -9.98 6.37 0.92
CA SER A 372 -9.78 7.76 1.35
C SER A 372 -10.38 8.05 2.73
N HIS A 373 -10.81 7.01 3.43
CA HIS A 373 -11.34 7.04 4.79
C HIS A 373 -10.61 5.98 5.62
N ASP A 374 -10.77 6.03 6.94
CA ASP A 374 -10.03 5.21 7.89
C ASP A 374 -8.54 5.58 7.89
N VAL A 375 -8.27 6.90 7.92
CA VAL A 375 -6.91 7.45 7.90
C VAL A 375 -6.24 7.31 9.27
N TYR A 376 -5.03 6.75 9.28
CA TYR A 376 -4.21 6.50 10.45
C TYR A 376 -3.29 7.69 10.77
N PRO A 377 -2.89 7.86 12.06
CA PRO A 377 -1.96 8.91 12.44
C PRO A 377 -0.57 8.64 11.84
N ALA A 378 0.25 9.69 11.70
CA ALA A 378 1.60 9.59 11.12
C ALA A 378 2.48 8.50 11.75
N ARG A 379 2.40 8.30 13.07
CA ARG A 379 3.14 7.24 13.79
C ARG A 379 2.71 5.81 13.48
N ALA A 380 1.61 5.62 12.76
CA ALA A 380 1.11 4.32 12.33
C ALA A 380 1.09 4.18 10.80
N ALA A 381 1.58 5.19 10.07
CA ALA A 381 1.67 5.14 8.62
C ALA A 381 2.74 4.14 8.17
N ILE A 382 2.60 3.59 6.96
CA ILE A 382 3.69 2.83 6.32
C ILE A 382 4.89 3.78 6.14
N GLY A 383 6.08 3.33 6.55
CA GLY A 383 7.30 4.13 6.51
C GLY A 383 7.62 4.80 7.85
N ALA A 384 6.73 4.73 8.85
CA ALA A 384 7.02 5.26 10.18
C ALA A 384 8.27 4.64 10.83
N ASN A 385 8.63 3.40 10.47
CA ASN A 385 9.87 2.75 10.93
C ASN A 385 11.04 2.89 9.94
N GLY A 386 10.90 3.73 8.92
CA GLY A 386 11.91 4.01 7.90
C GLY A 386 11.75 3.19 6.62
N CYS A 387 12.78 3.24 5.78
CA CYS A 387 12.71 2.75 4.39
C CYS A 387 12.38 1.26 4.27
N ALA A 388 12.73 0.43 5.26
CA ALA A 388 12.54 -1.01 5.23
C ALA A 388 11.07 -1.46 5.33
N ASP A 389 10.16 -0.57 5.79
CA ASP A 389 8.72 -0.84 5.78
C ASP A 389 8.22 -1.13 4.35
N CYS A 390 8.78 -0.42 3.36
CA CYS A 390 8.46 -0.62 1.94
C CYS A 390 9.55 -1.38 1.19
N HIS A 391 10.83 -1.09 1.45
CA HIS A 391 11.97 -1.64 0.74
C HIS A 391 12.60 -2.82 1.51
N SER A 392 11.83 -3.89 1.66
CA SER A 392 12.35 -5.17 2.17
C SER A 392 11.84 -6.33 1.33
N PRO A 393 12.57 -7.46 1.23
CA PRO A 393 12.14 -8.61 0.43
C PRO A 393 10.78 -9.18 0.86
N GLY A 394 10.39 -9.00 2.13
CA GLY A 394 9.09 -9.40 2.68
C GLY A 394 8.07 -8.27 2.76
N SER A 395 8.35 -7.10 2.16
CA SER A 395 7.45 -5.96 2.20
C SER A 395 6.18 -6.24 1.40
N GLU A 396 5.04 -6.11 2.05
CA GLU A 396 3.75 -6.19 1.37
C GLU A 396 3.51 -5.02 0.42
N PHE A 397 4.25 -3.90 0.51
CA PHE A 397 4.08 -2.79 -0.43
C PHE A 397 4.39 -3.19 -1.88
N PHE A 398 5.42 -4.03 -2.09
CA PHE A 398 5.84 -4.48 -3.42
C PHE A 398 5.58 -5.95 -3.68
N HIS A 399 5.56 -6.79 -2.64
CA HIS A 399 5.52 -8.24 -2.77
C HIS A 399 4.21 -8.86 -2.32
N SER A 400 3.22 -8.07 -1.85
CA SER A 400 1.88 -8.64 -1.56
C SER A 400 1.32 -9.28 -2.83
N PRO A 401 0.75 -10.49 -2.73
CA PRO A 401 0.10 -11.12 -3.87
C PRO A 401 -1.18 -10.36 -4.20
N THR A 402 -1.40 -10.12 -5.48
CA THR A 402 -2.53 -9.35 -5.99
C THR A 402 -3.32 -10.21 -6.96
N LEU A 403 -4.64 -10.25 -6.82
CA LEU A 403 -5.51 -11.13 -7.59
C LEU A 403 -5.58 -10.70 -9.06
N VAL A 404 -5.32 -11.61 -9.98
CA VAL A 404 -5.46 -11.41 -11.42
C VAL A 404 -6.77 -12.03 -11.89
N TYR A 405 -7.04 -13.28 -11.50
CA TYR A 405 -8.30 -13.98 -11.72
C TYR A 405 -8.61 -14.82 -10.48
N LEU A 406 -9.88 -14.95 -10.12
CA LEU A 406 -10.26 -15.69 -8.91
C LEU A 406 -10.02 -17.19 -9.03
N PHE A 407 -10.19 -17.78 -10.22
CA PHE A 407 -10.06 -19.22 -10.42
C PHE A 407 -9.13 -19.54 -11.59
N ASP A 408 -8.19 -20.46 -11.36
CA ASP A 408 -7.64 -21.31 -12.41
C ASP A 408 -8.49 -22.59 -12.56
N GLU A 409 -8.12 -23.48 -13.49
CA GLU A 409 -8.85 -24.74 -13.70
C GLU A 409 -8.89 -25.63 -12.45
N GLY A 410 -7.98 -25.45 -11.49
CA GLY A 410 -7.97 -26.16 -10.21
C GLY A 410 -8.66 -25.41 -9.07
N GLY A 411 -9.43 -24.37 -9.37
CA GLY A 411 -10.16 -23.56 -8.38
C GLY A 411 -9.26 -22.63 -7.56
N LYS A 412 -7.99 -22.42 -7.94
CA LYS A 412 -7.07 -21.59 -7.14
C LYS A 412 -6.99 -20.14 -7.64
N PRO A 413 -6.79 -19.16 -6.74
CA PRO A 413 -6.58 -17.77 -7.13
C PRO A 413 -5.30 -17.61 -7.96
N VAL A 414 -5.45 -16.99 -9.12
CA VAL A 414 -4.33 -16.61 -9.99
C VAL A 414 -3.83 -15.25 -9.53
N VAL A 415 -2.60 -15.20 -9.03
CA VAL A 415 -2.03 -14.01 -8.40
C VAL A 415 -0.71 -13.58 -9.03
N GLU A 416 -0.40 -12.30 -8.87
CA GLU A 416 0.91 -11.74 -9.23
C GLU A 416 1.45 -10.83 -8.12
N PRO A 417 2.77 -10.64 -8.01
CA PRO A 417 3.32 -9.72 -7.03
C PRO A 417 2.98 -8.26 -7.37
N GLN A 418 2.68 -7.47 -6.35
CA GLN A 418 2.21 -6.10 -6.47
C GLN A 418 3.11 -5.17 -7.29
N TYR A 419 4.44 -5.34 -7.25
CA TYR A 419 5.35 -4.52 -8.05
C TYR A 419 5.06 -4.62 -9.56
N ARG A 420 4.58 -5.78 -10.04
CA ARG A 420 4.22 -6.00 -11.45
C ARG A 420 3.02 -5.15 -11.81
N ARG A 421 1.99 -5.14 -10.96
CA ARG A 421 0.81 -4.28 -11.09
C ARG A 421 1.14 -2.79 -11.07
N LEU A 422 2.16 -2.40 -10.30
CA LEU A 422 2.64 -1.01 -10.24
C LEU A 422 3.50 -0.59 -11.44
N GLY A 423 3.76 -1.52 -12.38
CA GLY A 423 4.61 -1.31 -13.55
C GLY A 423 6.10 -1.21 -13.22
N LEU A 424 6.54 -1.86 -12.13
CA LEU A 424 7.92 -1.78 -11.64
C LEU A 424 8.75 -3.01 -12.04
N ASN A 425 10.04 -2.80 -12.28
CA ASN A 425 10.97 -3.87 -12.62
C ASN A 425 11.40 -4.65 -11.35
N SER A 426 11.24 -5.98 -11.38
CA SER A 426 11.59 -6.87 -10.25
C SER A 426 13.03 -6.72 -9.76
N ASN A 427 13.99 -6.58 -10.68
CA ASN A 427 15.40 -6.47 -10.33
C ASN A 427 15.70 -5.17 -9.59
N ILE A 428 15.06 -4.07 -9.98
CA ILE A 428 15.22 -2.77 -9.31
C ILE A 428 14.61 -2.79 -7.91
N VAL A 429 13.41 -3.37 -7.79
CA VAL A 429 12.72 -3.51 -6.49
C VAL A 429 13.57 -4.36 -5.54
N THR A 430 14.04 -5.52 -6.00
CA THR A 430 14.88 -6.45 -5.22
C THR A 430 16.21 -5.82 -4.85
N LEU A 431 16.91 -5.16 -5.80
CA LEU A 431 18.17 -4.48 -5.55
C LEU A 431 18.02 -3.40 -4.47
N THR A 432 16.97 -2.58 -4.58
CA THR A 432 16.68 -1.53 -3.60
C THR A 432 16.35 -2.13 -2.24
N ALA A 433 15.56 -3.20 -2.18
CA ALA A 433 15.23 -3.89 -0.95
C ALA A 433 16.50 -4.47 -0.26
N CYS A 434 17.38 -5.12 -1.01
CA CYS A 434 18.64 -5.63 -0.49
C CYS A 434 19.57 -4.51 -0.02
N CYS A 435 19.61 -3.40 -0.76
CA CYS A 435 20.39 -2.22 -0.39
C CYS A 435 19.93 -1.65 0.96
N GLN A 436 18.61 -1.46 1.13
CA GLN A 436 18.06 -0.96 2.38
C GLN A 436 18.19 -1.98 3.53
N VAL A 437 17.93 -3.27 3.32
CA VAL A 437 17.92 -4.27 4.41
C VAL A 437 19.31 -4.72 4.83
N TYR A 438 20.28 -4.80 3.90
CA TYR A 438 21.60 -5.39 4.17
C TYR A 438 22.74 -4.38 4.02
N VAL A 439 22.83 -3.69 2.88
CA VAL A 439 24.00 -2.84 2.55
C VAL A 439 24.11 -1.66 3.51
N LYS A 440 23.02 -0.91 3.71
CA LYS A 440 23.04 0.26 4.60
C LYS A 440 23.25 -0.09 6.09
N PRO A 441 22.56 -1.08 6.68
CA PRO A 441 22.87 -1.50 8.04
C PRO A 441 24.32 -1.94 8.20
N PHE A 442 24.89 -2.62 7.19
CA PHE A 442 26.30 -2.98 7.21
C PHE A 442 27.22 -1.76 7.10
N LEU A 443 26.90 -0.78 6.24
CA LEU A 443 27.60 0.51 6.17
C LEU A 443 27.65 1.20 7.54
N TYR A 444 26.50 1.29 8.22
CA TYR A 444 26.41 1.91 9.55
C TYR A 444 27.15 1.12 10.63
N ALA A 445 27.13 -0.22 10.56
CA ALA A 445 27.95 -1.06 11.43
C ALA A 445 29.45 -0.80 11.24
N LEU A 446 29.92 -0.68 9.99
CA LEU A 446 31.32 -0.33 9.70
C LEU A 446 31.68 1.05 10.24
N MET A 447 30.79 2.05 10.14
CA MET A 447 31.01 3.37 10.74
C MET A 447 31.24 3.30 12.25
N LEU A 448 30.51 2.44 12.97
CA LEU A 448 30.71 2.23 14.41
C LEU A 448 32.02 1.50 14.74
N LEU A 449 32.56 0.70 13.81
CA LEU A 449 33.81 -0.04 14.00
C LEU A 449 35.08 0.77 13.70
N ILE A 450 35.00 1.82 12.87
CA ILE A 450 36.15 2.67 12.54
C ILE A 450 36.81 3.29 13.77
N PRO A 451 36.08 3.88 14.74
CA PRO A 451 36.67 4.40 15.97
C PRO A 451 37.49 3.34 16.72
N CYS A 452 37.07 2.07 16.72
CA CYS A 452 37.83 0.98 17.34
C CYS A 452 39.19 0.77 16.65
N ALA A 453 39.22 0.76 15.31
CA ALA A 453 40.46 0.66 14.56
C ALA A 453 41.37 1.89 14.78
N VAL A 454 40.78 3.09 14.83
CA VAL A 454 41.51 4.33 15.12
C VAL A 454 42.11 4.33 16.53
N ILE A 455 41.43 3.77 17.54
CA ILE A 455 41.97 3.61 18.90
C ILE A 455 43.27 2.78 18.88
N ALA A 456 43.30 1.67 18.12
CA ALA A 456 44.50 0.85 18.00
C ALA A 456 45.67 1.65 17.39
N LEU A 457 45.41 2.39 16.31
CA LEU A 457 46.40 3.20 15.61
C LEU A 457 46.91 4.37 16.46
N ALA A 458 46.00 5.15 17.04
CA ALA A 458 46.34 6.30 17.88
C ALA A 458 47.08 5.85 19.15
N GLY A 459 46.63 4.76 19.79
CA GLY A 459 47.32 4.20 20.95
C GLY A 459 48.72 3.70 20.60
N GLY A 460 48.91 3.09 19.42
CA GLY A 460 50.24 2.73 18.92
C GLY A 460 51.16 3.93 18.76
N PHE A 461 50.66 5.02 18.18
CA PHE A 461 51.40 6.29 18.05
C PHE A 461 51.72 6.91 19.42
N VAL A 462 50.77 6.91 20.36
CA VAL A 462 50.99 7.41 21.73
C VAL A 462 52.06 6.59 22.45
N VAL A 463 52.04 5.26 22.34
CA VAL A 463 53.08 4.40 22.93
C VAL A 463 54.45 4.76 22.33
N GLN A 464 54.54 4.95 21.01
CA GLN A 464 55.79 5.37 20.36
C GLN A 464 56.23 6.77 20.79
N TRP A 465 55.31 7.71 20.95
CA TRP A 465 55.59 9.08 21.38
C TRP A 465 56.06 9.16 22.84
N VAL A 466 55.39 8.45 23.76
CA VAL A 466 55.71 8.45 25.19
C VAL A 466 57.03 7.74 25.48
N PHE A 467 57.27 6.59 24.85
CA PHE A 467 58.43 5.74 25.16
C PHE A 467 59.62 5.96 24.20
N GLY A 468 59.42 6.67 23.09
CA GLY A 468 60.48 6.99 22.13
C GLY A 468 61.18 5.74 21.57
N LYS A 469 62.52 5.77 21.49
CA LYS A 469 63.35 4.62 21.07
C LYS A 469 63.66 3.63 22.20
N ARG A 470 63.05 3.77 23.39
CA ARG A 470 63.36 2.90 24.54
C ARG A 470 62.77 1.52 24.31
N ARG A 471 63.47 0.47 24.77
CA ARG A 471 62.93 -0.89 24.77
C ARG A 471 61.76 -0.96 25.75
N ILE A 472 60.57 -1.20 25.22
CA ILE A 472 59.36 -1.40 26.01
C ILE A 472 58.91 -2.87 25.96
N PRO A 473 58.32 -3.39 27.05
CA PRO A 473 57.82 -4.76 27.08
C PRO A 473 56.73 -4.98 26.02
N LEU A 474 56.70 -6.17 25.42
CA LEU A 474 55.68 -6.56 24.44
C LEU A 474 54.25 -6.33 24.95
N VAL A 475 54.03 -6.51 26.26
CA VAL A 475 52.73 -6.27 26.91
C VAL A 475 52.24 -4.83 26.70
N VAL A 476 53.13 -3.83 26.77
CA VAL A 476 52.76 -2.41 26.59
C VAL A 476 52.34 -2.13 25.15
N HIS A 477 52.97 -2.80 24.18
CA HIS A 477 52.57 -2.74 22.77
C HIS A 477 51.21 -3.38 22.50
N LEU A 478 50.82 -4.39 23.27
CA LEU A 478 49.54 -5.08 23.09
C LEU A 478 48.35 -4.35 23.73
N ILE A 479 48.57 -3.33 24.57
CA ILE A 479 47.48 -2.60 25.24
C ILE A 479 46.52 -1.93 24.23
N PRO A 480 46.98 -1.09 23.28
CA PRO A 480 46.09 -0.47 22.30
C PRO A 480 45.25 -1.45 21.45
N PRO A 481 45.81 -2.51 20.84
CA PRO A 481 45.01 -3.45 20.07
C PRO A 481 44.04 -4.26 20.94
N VAL A 482 44.40 -4.62 22.18
CA VAL A 482 43.47 -5.31 23.09
C VAL A 482 42.28 -4.42 23.47
N ILE A 483 42.51 -3.15 23.78
CA ILE A 483 41.42 -2.19 24.04
C ILE A 483 40.53 -2.04 22.80
N ALA A 484 41.13 -1.91 21.62
CA ALA A 484 40.39 -1.81 20.37
C ALA A 484 39.53 -3.05 20.07
N VAL A 485 40.05 -4.25 20.33
CA VAL A 485 39.29 -5.51 20.20
C VAL A 485 38.15 -5.56 21.22
N GLY A 486 38.40 -5.18 22.48
CA GLY A 486 37.35 -5.10 23.51
C GLY A 486 36.24 -4.12 23.12
N ALA A 487 36.59 -2.95 22.58
CA ALA A 487 35.65 -1.97 22.08
C ALA A 487 34.85 -2.50 20.87
N ALA A 488 35.51 -3.18 19.93
CA ALA A 488 34.85 -3.79 18.77
C ALA A 488 33.87 -4.89 19.19
N VAL A 489 34.22 -5.73 20.16
CA VAL A 489 33.31 -6.73 20.77
C VAL A 489 32.11 -6.02 21.41
N GLY A 490 32.34 -4.91 22.12
CA GLY A 490 31.29 -4.05 22.66
C GLY A 490 30.34 -3.52 21.58
N VAL A 491 30.87 -3.02 20.46
CA VAL A 491 30.08 -2.55 19.31
C VAL A 491 29.27 -3.69 18.70
N VAL A 492 29.88 -4.86 18.49
CA VAL A 492 29.18 -6.06 17.95
C VAL A 492 28.07 -6.51 18.90
N PHE A 493 28.27 -6.43 20.22
CA PHE A 493 27.23 -6.68 21.20
C PHE A 493 26.10 -5.64 21.13
N LEU A 494 26.44 -4.35 21.02
CA LEU A 494 25.46 -3.25 20.88
C LEU A 494 24.61 -3.38 19.62
N ILE A 495 25.20 -3.80 18.49
CA ILE A 495 24.46 -4.03 17.23
C ILE A 495 23.37 -5.11 17.41
N ARG A 496 23.56 -6.06 18.34
CA ARG A 496 22.55 -7.07 18.69
C ARG A 496 21.51 -6.59 19.69
N GLN A 497 21.63 -5.36 20.20
CA GLN A 497 20.73 -4.74 21.18
C GLN A 497 20.15 -3.44 20.59
N PRO A 498 19.21 -3.52 19.62
CA PRO A 498 18.76 -2.36 18.85
C PRO A 498 18.18 -1.23 19.72
N ALA A 499 17.45 -1.55 20.78
CA ALA A 499 16.92 -0.54 21.70
C ALA A 499 18.03 0.25 22.43
N LEU A 500 19.12 -0.43 22.81
CA LEU A 500 20.27 0.22 23.44
C LEU A 500 21.07 1.03 22.40
N LEU A 501 21.18 0.52 21.17
CA LEU A 501 21.83 1.21 20.07
C LEU A 501 21.10 2.53 19.74
N GLU A 502 19.77 2.52 19.67
CA GLU A 502 18.95 3.73 19.45
C GLU A 502 19.00 4.71 20.61
N TYR A 503 19.22 4.24 21.84
CA TYR A 503 19.42 5.10 23.00
C TYR A 503 20.80 5.80 22.96
N MET A 504 21.84 5.11 22.49
CA MET A 504 23.23 5.61 22.51
C MET A 504 23.64 6.37 21.23
N PHE A 505 23.03 6.06 20.08
CA PHE A 505 23.42 6.56 18.77
C PHE A 505 22.23 7.06 17.95
N PRO A 506 22.47 7.86 16.90
CA PRO A 506 21.40 8.27 15.99
C PRO A 506 20.64 7.06 15.44
N THR A 507 19.30 7.18 15.42
CA THR A 507 18.44 6.12 14.90
C THR A 507 18.69 5.89 13.41
N ARG A 508 18.30 4.71 12.92
CA ARG A 508 18.40 4.39 11.50
C ARG A 508 17.67 5.41 10.62
N VAL A 509 16.46 5.81 11.00
CA VAL A 509 15.68 6.82 10.26
C VAL A 509 16.43 8.14 10.18
N TRP A 510 17.14 8.54 11.24
CA TRP A 510 17.95 9.75 11.23
C TRP A 510 19.14 9.62 10.27
N LEU A 511 19.84 8.49 10.27
CA LEU A 511 20.95 8.24 9.34
C LEU A 511 20.48 8.22 7.89
N ASP A 512 19.35 7.57 7.61
CA ASP A 512 18.73 7.55 6.28
C ASP A 512 18.30 8.95 5.83
N ALA A 513 17.73 9.77 6.73
CA ALA A 513 17.35 11.15 6.45
C ALA A 513 18.55 12.06 6.15
N ASN A 514 19.69 11.78 6.79
CA ASN A 514 20.93 12.54 6.66
C ASN A 514 21.97 11.82 5.80
N HIS A 515 21.53 10.90 4.94
CA HIS A 515 22.43 10.00 4.22
C HIS A 515 23.43 10.73 3.32
N PHE A 516 23.08 11.91 2.80
CA PHE A 516 24.00 12.78 2.07
C PHE A 516 25.21 13.22 2.92
N ALA A 517 24.99 13.57 4.19
CA ALA A 517 26.09 13.91 5.10
C ALA A 517 26.94 12.67 5.42
N VAL A 518 26.31 11.49 5.56
CA VAL A 518 27.02 10.21 5.72
C VAL A 518 27.93 9.96 4.52
N ILE A 519 27.42 10.13 3.30
CA ILE A 519 28.20 9.99 2.06
C ILE A 519 29.44 10.90 2.09
N ILE A 520 29.27 12.19 2.40
CA ILE A 520 30.40 13.14 2.44
C ILE A 520 31.47 12.69 3.44
N VAL A 521 31.06 12.33 4.67
CA VAL A 521 31.99 11.90 5.72
C VAL A 521 32.76 10.65 5.29
N VAL A 522 32.06 9.64 4.77
CA VAL A 522 32.68 8.39 4.31
C VAL A 522 33.64 8.63 3.16
N MET A 523 33.28 9.46 2.18
CA MET A 523 34.13 9.80 1.05
C MET A 523 35.40 10.55 1.48
N LEU A 524 35.29 11.48 2.44
CA LEU A 524 36.45 12.19 2.99
C LEU A 524 37.39 11.26 3.76
N VAL A 525 36.84 10.37 4.61
CA VAL A 525 37.63 9.35 5.32
C VAL A 525 38.34 8.42 4.34
N GLY A 526 37.64 7.99 3.28
CA GLY A 526 38.22 7.19 2.20
C GLY A 526 39.33 7.91 1.45
N LEU A 527 39.15 9.20 1.13
CA LEU A 527 40.17 10.02 0.46
C LEU A 527 41.42 10.17 1.33
N VAL A 528 41.26 10.41 2.63
CA VAL A 528 42.39 10.47 3.57
C VAL A 528 43.15 9.13 3.61
N ALA A 529 42.43 8.00 3.67
CA ALA A 529 43.07 6.68 3.61
C ALA A 529 43.78 6.42 2.28
N LEU A 530 43.19 6.82 1.15
CA LEU A 530 43.80 6.70 -0.17
C LEU A 530 45.12 7.49 -0.25
N LEU A 531 45.10 8.75 0.20
CA LEU A 531 46.30 9.59 0.23
C LEU A 531 47.36 9.05 1.18
N TRP A 532 46.94 8.43 2.28
CA TRP A 532 47.86 7.79 3.22
C TRP A 532 48.54 6.56 2.60
N GLU A 533 47.80 5.65 1.97
CA GLU A 533 48.36 4.50 1.25
C GLU A 533 49.25 4.93 0.08
N LEU A 534 48.84 5.96 -0.68
CA LEU A 534 49.65 6.50 -1.78
C LEU A 534 50.98 7.05 -1.27
N ARG A 535 50.96 7.79 -0.16
CA ARG A 535 52.17 8.32 0.47
C ARG A 535 53.12 7.20 0.89
N GLN A 536 52.60 6.13 1.47
CA GLN A 536 53.41 4.97 1.87
C GLN A 536 54.00 4.25 0.65
N TRP A 537 53.19 4.04 -0.39
CA TRP A 537 53.63 3.40 -1.62
C TRP A 537 54.73 4.18 -2.34
N LEU A 538 54.66 5.52 -2.31
CA LEU A 538 55.71 6.40 -2.85
C LEU A 538 56.99 6.40 -1.98
N ALA A 539 56.85 6.24 -0.66
CA ALA A 539 58.00 6.17 0.24
C ALA A 539 58.76 4.83 0.12
N ASP A 540 58.06 3.73 -0.17
CA ASP A 540 58.62 2.39 -0.34
C ASP A 540 59.35 2.27 -1.70
N HIS A 541 60.66 2.59 -1.72
CA HIS A 541 61.54 2.49 -2.88
C HIS A 541 61.88 1.02 -3.20
N GLY A 542 61.11 0.39 -4.08
CA GLY A 542 61.48 -0.86 -4.78
C GLY A 542 61.42 -2.17 -3.97
N GLU A 543 62.01 -2.24 -2.77
CA GLU A 543 62.20 -3.49 -2.02
C GLU A 543 61.22 -3.72 -0.86
N GLY A 544 60.37 -2.74 -0.52
CA GLY A 544 59.49 -2.77 0.67
C GLY A 544 57.97 -2.76 0.40
N ARG A 545 57.53 -2.87 -0.87
CA ARG A 545 56.12 -2.66 -1.26
C ARG A 545 55.22 -3.81 -0.78
N SER A 546 54.29 -3.50 0.10
CA SER A 546 53.24 -4.43 0.57
C SER A 546 52.22 -4.69 -0.53
N LEU A 547 52.02 -5.96 -0.92
CA LEU A 547 51.00 -6.37 -1.88
C LEU A 547 49.58 -6.03 -1.39
N LEU A 548 49.36 -6.12 -0.07
CA LEU A 548 48.10 -5.73 0.55
C LEU A 548 47.87 -4.20 0.48
N GLY A 549 48.91 -3.40 0.69
CA GLY A 549 48.82 -1.93 0.57
C GLY A 549 48.53 -1.48 -0.86
N MET A 550 49.16 -2.12 -1.85
CA MET A 550 48.84 -1.87 -3.27
C MET A 550 47.40 -2.27 -3.62
N ALA A 551 46.92 -3.41 -3.10
CA ALA A 551 45.53 -3.82 -3.29
C ALA A 551 44.56 -2.82 -2.66
N MET A 552 44.81 -2.35 -1.44
CA MET A 552 43.96 -1.35 -0.77
C MET A 552 43.96 -0.01 -1.51
N LEU A 553 45.11 0.43 -2.04
CA LEU A 553 45.20 1.63 -2.88
C LEU A 553 44.28 1.54 -4.10
N VAL A 554 44.32 0.42 -4.83
CA VAL A 554 43.49 0.19 -6.02
C VAL A 554 42.01 0.11 -5.65
N VAL A 555 41.67 -0.60 -4.58
CA VAL A 555 40.28 -0.75 -4.10
C VAL A 555 39.70 0.60 -3.66
N LEU A 556 40.46 1.40 -2.90
CA LEU A 556 40.05 2.75 -2.48
C LEU A 556 39.85 3.67 -3.69
N LEU A 557 40.79 3.67 -4.64
CA LEU A 557 40.66 4.48 -5.85
C LEU A 557 39.42 4.09 -6.67
N ALA A 558 39.24 2.79 -6.92
CA ALA A 558 38.12 2.29 -7.71
C ALA A 558 36.77 2.55 -7.03
N SER A 559 36.67 2.32 -5.72
CA SER A 559 35.43 2.53 -4.96
C SER A 559 35.08 4.02 -4.80
N LEU A 560 36.06 4.90 -4.56
CA LEU A 560 35.83 6.35 -4.56
C LEU A 560 35.41 6.87 -5.93
N ALA A 561 36.04 6.39 -7.01
CA ALA A 561 35.65 6.75 -8.37
C ALA A 561 34.22 6.26 -8.71
N ALA A 562 33.89 5.02 -8.34
CA ALA A 562 32.55 4.46 -8.52
C ALA A 562 31.50 5.25 -7.72
N GLY A 563 31.78 5.57 -6.46
CA GLY A 563 30.92 6.40 -5.61
C GLY A 563 30.70 7.80 -6.17
N ALA A 564 31.77 8.45 -6.65
CA ALA A 564 31.67 9.77 -7.29
C ALA A 564 30.83 9.73 -8.58
N LEU A 565 31.08 8.75 -9.46
CA LEU A 565 30.33 8.59 -10.71
C LEU A 565 28.85 8.29 -10.45
N ALA A 566 28.55 7.37 -9.53
CA ALA A 566 27.19 7.06 -9.12
C ALA A 566 26.50 8.29 -8.50
N GLY A 567 27.21 9.05 -7.67
CA GLY A 567 26.71 10.30 -7.10
C GLY A 567 26.36 11.35 -8.17
N VAL A 568 27.21 11.51 -9.20
CA VAL A 568 26.93 12.41 -10.33
C VAL A 568 25.66 11.98 -11.08
N LEU A 569 25.49 10.69 -11.35
CA LEU A 569 24.27 10.17 -12.00
C LEU A 569 23.02 10.43 -11.16
N VAL A 570 23.09 10.20 -9.85
CA VAL A 570 22.00 10.46 -8.90
C VAL A 570 21.62 11.95 -8.85
N LEU A 571 22.61 12.85 -8.93
CA LEU A 571 22.38 14.29 -8.90
C LEU A 571 21.81 14.83 -10.23
N LEU A 572 22.33 14.36 -11.36
CA LEU A 572 21.95 14.90 -12.68
C LEU A 572 20.60 14.36 -13.20
N LYS A 573 20.14 13.19 -12.72
CA LYS A 573 18.84 12.58 -13.09
C LYS A 573 18.54 12.66 -14.59
N ILE A 574 19.50 12.25 -15.41
CA ILE A 574 19.41 12.35 -16.86
C ILE A 574 18.24 11.45 -17.35
N PRO A 575 17.18 12.00 -18.01
CA PRO A 575 15.95 11.26 -18.27
C PRO A 575 16.12 9.95 -19.05
N PHE A 576 16.99 9.91 -20.06
CA PHE A 576 17.24 8.70 -20.85
C PHE A 576 18.08 7.64 -20.11
N LEU A 577 18.60 7.96 -18.93
CA LEU A 577 19.36 7.08 -18.04
C LEU A 577 18.59 6.77 -16.75
N ASP A 578 17.26 6.87 -16.71
CA ASP A 578 16.48 6.68 -15.47
C ASP A 578 16.77 5.34 -14.78
N THR A 579 16.80 4.23 -15.54
CA THR A 579 17.15 2.90 -15.02
C THR A 579 18.54 2.87 -14.39
N LEU A 580 19.52 3.48 -15.07
CA LEU A 580 20.89 3.55 -14.57
C LEU A 580 20.98 4.47 -13.34
N THR A 581 20.23 5.56 -13.31
CA THR A 581 20.14 6.49 -12.18
C THR A 581 19.57 5.78 -10.95
N ARG A 582 18.51 4.98 -11.11
CA ARG A 582 17.93 4.15 -10.04
C ARG A 582 18.92 3.11 -9.51
N ALA A 583 19.61 2.40 -10.39
CA ALA A 583 20.66 1.47 -9.99
C ALA A 583 21.82 2.17 -9.27
N SER A 584 22.15 3.41 -9.67
CA SER A 584 23.26 4.18 -9.10
C SER A 584 23.10 4.47 -7.61
N TYR A 585 21.86 4.57 -7.10
CA TYR A 585 21.64 4.69 -5.65
C TYR A 585 22.20 3.48 -4.88
N SER A 586 21.99 2.26 -5.40
CA SER A 586 22.49 1.04 -4.76
C SER A 586 24.00 0.88 -4.97
N VAL A 587 24.51 1.24 -6.15
CA VAL A 587 25.96 1.24 -6.44
C VAL A 587 26.70 2.20 -5.51
N LEU A 588 26.13 3.39 -5.25
CA LEU A 588 26.68 4.36 -4.32
C LEU A 588 26.84 3.75 -2.92
N ASP A 589 25.79 3.13 -2.37
CA ASP A 589 25.86 2.53 -1.03
C ASP A 589 26.84 1.36 -0.93
N VAL A 590 26.92 0.53 -1.97
CA VAL A 590 27.92 -0.55 -2.06
C VAL A 590 29.34 0.02 -2.11
N ALA A 591 29.57 1.09 -2.87
CA ALA A 591 30.88 1.75 -2.95
C ALA A 591 31.32 2.28 -1.58
N LEU A 592 30.41 2.88 -0.81
CA LEU A 592 30.69 3.39 0.55
C LEU A 592 31.05 2.26 1.52
N VAL A 593 30.35 1.12 1.44
CA VAL A 593 30.71 -0.08 2.22
C VAL A 593 32.12 -0.54 1.91
N VAL A 594 32.48 -0.61 0.62
CA VAL A 594 33.82 -1.01 0.17
C VAL A 594 34.87 -0.01 0.66
N VAL A 595 34.59 1.30 0.57
CA VAL A 595 35.48 2.36 1.10
C VAL A 595 35.75 2.14 2.59
N LEU A 596 34.71 1.99 3.42
CA LEU A 596 34.91 1.82 4.87
C LEU A 596 35.61 0.50 5.23
N GLY A 597 35.28 -0.58 4.52
CA GLY A 597 35.97 -1.85 4.67
C GLY A 597 37.46 -1.73 4.37
N ALA A 598 37.81 -1.09 3.25
CA ALA A 598 39.20 -0.85 2.87
C ALA A 598 39.92 0.08 3.85
N VAL A 599 39.26 1.13 4.36
CA VAL A 599 39.81 2.01 5.40
C VAL A 599 40.17 1.21 6.67
N ILE A 600 39.28 0.35 7.15
CA ILE A 600 39.53 -0.47 8.34
C ILE A 600 40.72 -1.41 8.10
N VAL A 601 40.76 -2.09 6.95
CA VAL A 601 41.87 -2.98 6.59
C VAL A 601 43.20 -2.21 6.49
N SER A 602 43.20 -1.03 5.86
CA SER A 602 44.37 -0.14 5.80
C SER A 602 44.85 0.27 7.19
N ILE A 603 43.94 0.64 8.10
CA ILE A 603 44.31 0.99 9.48
C ILE A 603 44.93 -0.23 10.19
N LEU A 604 44.28 -1.39 10.13
CA LEU A 604 44.77 -2.61 10.78
C LEU A 604 46.10 -3.10 10.20
N HIS A 605 46.29 -3.02 8.89
CA HIS A 605 47.55 -3.35 8.24
C HIS A 605 48.69 -2.45 8.74
N ASN A 606 48.42 -1.15 8.88
CA ASN A 606 49.39 -0.18 9.38
C ASN A 606 49.72 -0.38 10.86
N VAL A 607 48.72 -0.68 11.69
CA VAL A 607 48.92 -1.11 13.07
C VAL A 607 49.83 -2.34 13.12
N ALA A 608 49.60 -3.35 12.28
CA ALA A 608 50.45 -4.54 12.22
C ALA A 608 51.89 -4.23 11.75
N ARG A 609 52.10 -3.36 10.76
CA ARG A 609 53.45 -2.94 10.33
C ARG A 609 54.20 -2.19 11.44
N GLN A 610 53.50 -1.35 12.22
CA GLN A 610 54.11 -0.67 13.37
C GLN A 610 54.66 -1.67 14.41
N PHE A 611 53.96 -2.77 14.66
CA PHE A 611 54.43 -3.83 15.55
C PHE A 611 55.50 -4.73 14.93
N GLY A 612 55.39 -5.07 13.65
CA GLY A 612 56.34 -5.94 12.95
C GLY A 612 57.74 -5.35 12.81
N ASN A 613 57.86 -4.04 12.55
CA ASN A 613 59.16 -3.36 12.41
C ASN A 613 59.93 -3.23 13.74
N GLN A 614 59.30 -3.47 14.90
CA GLN A 614 59.95 -3.35 16.22
C GLN A 614 60.53 -4.68 16.74
N ALA A 615 60.07 -5.83 16.24
CA ALA A 615 60.60 -7.14 16.61
C ALA A 615 61.94 -7.50 15.92
N GLY A 616 62.35 -6.76 14.88
CA GLY A 616 63.50 -7.07 14.02
C GLY A 616 64.82 -6.35 14.30
N THR A 617 64.96 -5.61 15.42
CA THR A 617 66.24 -4.95 15.74
C THR A 617 67.22 -5.92 16.43
N SER A 618 68.06 -6.59 15.65
CA SER A 618 69.23 -7.36 16.14
C SER A 618 70.16 -6.48 16.99
N PRO A 619 70.85 -7.05 18.01
CA PRO A 619 71.72 -6.28 18.89
C PRO A 619 72.86 -5.64 18.10
N ALA A 620 73.07 -4.33 18.30
CA ALA A 620 74.30 -3.65 17.92
C ALA A 620 75.48 -4.31 18.67
N PRO A 621 76.64 -4.52 18.03
CA PRO A 621 77.81 -5.03 18.73
C PRO A 621 78.25 -4.04 19.82
N PRO A 622 78.77 -4.51 20.96
CA PRO A 622 79.22 -3.63 22.04
C PRO A 622 80.39 -2.77 21.57
N GLU A 623 80.35 -1.48 21.93
CA GLU A 623 81.46 -0.53 21.74
C GLU A 623 82.75 -1.04 22.41
N PRO A 624 83.93 -0.82 21.79
CA PRO A 624 85.20 -1.20 22.38
C PRO A 624 85.47 -0.34 23.62
N LYS A 625 85.81 -0.99 24.73
CA LYS A 625 86.36 -0.32 25.92
C LYS A 625 87.74 0.24 25.56
N GLU A 626 87.91 1.54 25.74
CA GLU A 626 89.23 2.16 25.85
C GLU A 626 89.86 1.70 27.17
N ASP A 627 90.88 0.85 27.07
CA ASP A 627 91.79 0.56 28.18
C ASP A 627 92.78 1.73 28.31
N THR A 628 92.62 2.54 29.35
CA THR A 628 93.68 3.43 29.85
C THR A 628 94.63 2.65 30.75
N CYS A 629 95.90 2.52 30.33
CA CYS A 629 97.06 2.29 31.20
C CYS A 629 98.25 3.08 30.65
#